data_AF-A0A261F2T5-F1
#
_entry.id   AF-A0A261F2T5-F1
#
_cell.length_a   1.000
_cell.length_b   1.000
_cell.length_c   1.000
_cell.angle_alpha   90.00
_cell.angle_beta   90.00
_cell.angle_gamma   90.00
#
_symmetry.space_group_name_H-M   'P 1'
#
loop_
_entity.id
_entity.type
_entity.pdbx_description
1 polymer ?
#
loop_
_entity_poly.entity_id
_entity_poly.type
_entity_poly.pdbx_seq_one_letter_code
_entity_poly.pdbx_strand_id
1 'polypeptide(L)'
;MAILTPDKTLEPSKAYVRTPAVAGTFYPADTFILRERVDRELRYAESAVVELATERRIKANLPKAIITPHAGYTFSGGTAALAYALLEDGRGEINRVVIMGPTHTVAVRGVACCNASAFGSPLGDFPVDREAEQYLLDHVPCMTVNDQTHQAEHSLEVQLPFLQQTLGTVPIVPLNVGDASPQEVGDVMRAFWDDPGTMFIITTDLSHYYPHDTARRIDDQTIGRICERLLPIRTQMACGANAVNGLLDVCIERDIKPVLLGCSTSGDSDQVSVAGQGRIPIADTNEAVVGYASFAIWDDSATHSDSSNPSQASGAAQTVRTAGAAETSHTSQTTAAASHATAASQAQDAPHVPSPSDIATDLHEVGERIAHLHTEAHKIAVVHQVRQERRKESLERGLSNLVKHTESYKKFSADPDNYSSDPATNTTNMIPYNAGEALLAIARNSIAHELGRPEQQIVTTEYTKWLNRKAATFVTLTENERLRGCVGSLVATRPLRDDVVAHALNAAFEDPRFAPVAVEELPLLRIEVSVLSKPERIDAQSREELAERLHPYSDGVILRRGKSVVTYLPRVWEQLNDPRDFISRLLLKMGLPADYWDDDIVAERYSVVSFDEPEK
;
A
#
# COMPACT_ATOMS: atom_id res chain seq x y z
N MET A 1 -14.69 -25.00 22.33
CA MET A 1 -14.46 -24.86 20.88
C MET A 1 -13.40 -25.88 20.51
N ALA A 2 -13.70 -26.79 19.58
CA ALA A 2 -12.65 -27.64 19.02
C ALA A 2 -11.66 -26.73 18.29
N ILE A 3 -10.38 -26.81 18.64
CA ILE A 3 -9.30 -26.19 17.87
C ILE A 3 -9.29 -26.97 16.55
N LEU A 4 -9.95 -26.42 15.52
CA LEU A 4 -9.83 -26.95 14.16
C LEU A 4 -8.34 -26.95 13.84
N THR A 5 -7.79 -28.12 13.53
CA THR A 5 -6.45 -28.21 12.98
C THR A 5 -6.39 -27.32 11.74
N PRO A 6 -5.41 -26.41 11.64
CA PRO A 6 -5.32 -25.52 10.49
C PRO A 6 -5.19 -26.35 9.23
N ASP A 7 -5.95 -25.97 8.20
CA ASP A 7 -5.85 -26.60 6.89
C ASP A 7 -4.44 -26.34 6.33
N LYS A 8 -3.81 -27.40 5.81
CA LYS A 8 -2.47 -27.35 5.23
C LYS A 8 -2.45 -27.84 3.79
N THR A 9 -3.61 -28.11 3.20
CA THR A 9 -3.68 -28.76 1.89
C THR A 9 -4.18 -27.78 0.85
N LEU A 10 -3.33 -27.48 -0.13
CA LEU A 10 -3.81 -26.84 -1.37
C LEU A 10 -4.61 -27.87 -2.16
N GLU A 11 -5.80 -27.48 -2.60
CA GLU A 11 -6.67 -28.34 -3.40
C GLU A 11 -6.70 -27.86 -4.85
N PRO A 12 -6.04 -28.55 -5.79
CA PRO A 12 -6.05 -28.15 -7.21
C PRO A 12 -7.45 -28.06 -7.81
N SER A 13 -8.40 -28.86 -7.32
CA SER A 13 -9.81 -28.83 -7.72
C SER A 13 -10.55 -27.55 -7.29
N LYS A 14 -10.00 -26.80 -6.33
CA LYS A 14 -10.52 -25.51 -5.86
C LYS A 14 -9.78 -24.32 -6.47
N ALA A 15 -8.91 -24.52 -7.46
CA ALA A 15 -8.17 -23.42 -8.09
C ALA A 15 -9.12 -22.36 -8.70
N TYR A 16 -8.91 -21.10 -8.35
CA TYR A 16 -9.67 -19.96 -8.86
C TYR A 16 -8.78 -18.74 -9.16
N VAL A 17 -9.28 -17.78 -9.92
CA VAL A 17 -8.65 -16.44 -10.02
C VAL A 17 -9.28 -15.55 -8.97
N ARG A 18 -8.48 -15.05 -8.02
CA ARG A 18 -8.96 -14.10 -7.01
C ARG A 18 -9.26 -12.77 -7.70
N THR A 19 -10.52 -12.33 -7.67
CA THR A 19 -10.92 -11.02 -8.20
C THR A 19 -10.40 -9.89 -7.32
N PRO A 20 -10.08 -8.72 -7.89
CA PRO A 20 -9.72 -7.55 -7.09
C PRO A 20 -10.92 -7.09 -6.24
N ALA A 21 -10.70 -6.90 -4.94
CA ALA A 21 -11.68 -6.47 -3.96
C ALA A 21 -11.81 -4.94 -3.86
N VAL A 22 -10.79 -4.18 -4.27
CA VAL A 22 -10.72 -2.71 -4.07
C VAL A 22 -10.42 -1.91 -5.35
N ALA A 23 -10.50 -2.55 -6.52
CA ALA A 23 -10.49 -1.84 -7.80
C ALA A 23 -11.69 -0.88 -7.88
N GLY A 24 -11.43 0.38 -8.18
CA GLY A 24 -12.42 1.47 -8.20
C GLY A 24 -12.52 2.26 -6.89
N THR A 25 -11.99 1.74 -5.78
CA THR A 25 -12.02 2.42 -4.47
C THR A 25 -10.64 2.81 -3.98
N PHE A 26 -9.66 1.91 -4.05
CA PHE A 26 -8.27 2.18 -3.64
C PHE A 26 -7.40 2.67 -4.80
N TYR A 27 -7.72 2.20 -5.99
CA TYR A 27 -7.05 2.56 -7.22
C TYR A 27 -8.05 2.48 -8.38
N PRO A 28 -7.83 3.17 -9.51
CA PRO A 28 -8.76 3.17 -10.63
C PRO A 28 -9.09 1.75 -11.14
N ALA A 29 -10.37 1.45 -11.38
CA ALA A 29 -10.78 0.18 -12.00
C ALA A 29 -10.51 0.16 -13.50
N ASP A 30 -10.42 1.33 -14.15
CA ASP A 30 -10.09 1.43 -15.57
C ASP A 30 -8.60 1.17 -15.81
N THR A 31 -8.29 0.24 -16.72
CA THR A 31 -6.93 -0.19 -17.05
C THR A 31 -6.03 0.96 -17.50
N PHE A 32 -6.54 1.89 -18.31
CA PHE A 32 -5.73 3.00 -18.83
C PHE A 32 -5.46 4.03 -17.74
N ILE A 33 -6.48 4.42 -16.97
CA ILE A 33 -6.34 5.36 -15.86
C ILE A 33 -5.41 4.78 -14.78
N LEU A 34 -5.56 3.50 -14.45
CA LEU A 34 -4.70 2.83 -13.48
C LEU A 34 -3.24 2.82 -13.93
N ARG A 35 -2.98 2.47 -15.19
CA ARG A 35 -1.64 2.49 -15.77
C ARG A 35 -1.03 3.89 -15.72
N GLU A 36 -1.77 4.90 -16.16
CA GLU A 36 -1.29 6.29 -16.16
C GLU A 36 -1.02 6.81 -14.74
N ARG A 37 -1.88 6.46 -13.76
CA ARG A 37 -1.65 6.78 -12.34
C ARG A 37 -0.35 6.15 -11.84
N VAL A 38 -0.18 4.84 -12.00
CA VAL A 38 1.03 4.13 -11.51
C VAL A 38 2.28 4.67 -12.18
N ASP A 39 2.26 4.86 -13.51
CA ASP A 39 3.41 5.38 -14.25
C ASP A 39 3.77 6.81 -13.81
N ARG A 40 2.79 7.63 -13.41
CA ARG A 40 3.03 8.96 -12.87
C ARG A 40 3.72 8.91 -11.51
N GLU A 41 3.26 8.06 -10.61
CA GLU A 41 3.89 7.90 -9.30
C GLU A 41 5.34 7.39 -9.43
N LEU A 42 5.57 6.41 -10.31
CA LEU A 42 6.91 5.89 -10.59
C LEU A 42 7.83 6.98 -11.15
N ARG A 43 7.36 7.81 -12.10
CA ARG A 43 8.14 8.95 -12.62
C ARG A 43 8.52 9.95 -11.53
N TYR A 44 7.60 10.26 -10.64
CA TYR A 44 7.86 11.17 -9.52
C TYR A 44 8.91 10.57 -8.58
N ALA A 45 8.74 9.30 -8.22
CA ALA A 45 9.64 8.56 -7.34
C ALA A 45 11.06 8.40 -7.90
N GLU A 46 11.23 8.22 -9.21
CA GLU A 46 12.55 8.08 -9.85
C GLU A 46 13.46 9.28 -9.57
N SER A 47 12.93 10.50 -9.60
CA SER A 47 13.73 11.69 -9.32
C SER A 47 14.25 11.67 -7.89
N ALA A 48 13.39 11.28 -6.94
CA ALA A 48 13.76 11.13 -5.53
C ALA A 48 14.78 10.00 -5.32
N VAL A 49 14.61 8.86 -6.00
CA VAL A 49 15.54 7.72 -5.93
C VAL A 49 16.91 8.08 -6.49
N VAL A 50 16.96 8.79 -7.63
CA VAL A 50 18.23 9.28 -8.21
C VAL A 50 18.95 10.20 -7.23
N GLU A 51 18.22 11.07 -6.55
CA GLU A 51 18.79 11.96 -5.54
C GLU A 51 19.35 11.17 -4.35
N LEU A 52 18.56 10.24 -3.79
CA LEU A 52 19.02 9.35 -2.71
C LEU A 52 20.28 8.56 -3.10
N ALA A 53 20.36 8.08 -4.35
CA ALA A 53 21.53 7.36 -4.86
C ALA A 53 22.74 8.29 -5.01
N THR A 54 22.53 9.49 -5.55
CA THR A 54 23.58 10.51 -5.74
C THR A 54 24.19 10.93 -4.40
N GLU A 55 23.35 11.07 -3.37
CA GLU A 55 23.76 11.38 -2.00
C GLU A 55 24.28 10.16 -1.22
N ARG A 56 24.37 8.98 -1.87
CA ARG A 56 24.82 7.70 -1.29
C ARG A 56 24.00 7.25 -0.09
N ARG A 57 22.71 7.60 -0.05
CA ARG A 57 21.76 7.14 0.98
C ARG A 57 21.19 5.77 0.66
N ILE A 58 21.23 5.35 -0.61
CA ILE A 58 20.80 4.02 -1.07
C ILE A 58 21.87 3.38 -1.96
N LYS A 59 21.77 2.08 -2.19
CA LYS A 59 22.68 1.31 -3.05
C LYS A 59 22.15 1.22 -4.48
N ALA A 60 23.04 1.00 -5.43
CA ALA A 60 22.71 0.93 -6.86
C ALA A 60 22.22 -0.45 -7.32
N ASN A 61 22.47 -1.52 -6.56
CA ASN A 61 21.98 -2.86 -6.86
C ASN A 61 20.51 -3.03 -6.46
N LEU A 62 19.88 -4.11 -6.94
CA LEU A 62 18.51 -4.45 -6.57
C LEU A 62 18.42 -4.76 -5.06
N PRO A 63 17.43 -4.22 -4.33
CA PRO A 63 17.19 -4.63 -2.95
C PRO A 63 16.69 -6.07 -2.89
N LYS A 64 16.91 -6.73 -1.75
CA LYS A 64 16.39 -8.08 -1.47
C LYS A 64 14.94 -8.07 -0.99
N ALA A 65 14.57 -7.01 -0.28
CA ALA A 65 13.22 -6.78 0.20
C ALA A 65 12.86 -5.30 0.19
N ILE A 66 11.57 -5.00 0.07
CA ILE A 66 11.01 -3.67 0.25
C ILE A 66 9.88 -3.68 1.28
N ILE A 67 9.68 -2.55 1.96
CA ILE A 67 8.49 -2.28 2.79
C ILE A 67 7.72 -1.14 2.14
N THR A 68 6.43 -1.30 1.93
CA THR A 68 5.58 -0.35 1.18
C THR A 68 4.19 -0.21 1.82
N PRO A 69 3.55 0.98 1.77
CA PRO A 69 2.18 1.16 2.24
C PRO A 69 1.15 0.43 1.37
N HIS A 70 -0.06 0.30 1.89
CA HIS A 70 -1.19 -0.35 1.20
C HIS A 70 -2.52 0.41 1.30
N ALA A 71 -2.52 1.68 1.71
CA ALA A 71 -3.67 2.56 1.53
C ALA A 71 -3.96 2.84 0.03
N GLY A 72 -5.07 3.53 -0.25
CA GLY A 72 -5.43 3.96 -1.59
C GLY A 72 -4.38 4.89 -2.23
N TYR A 73 -4.21 4.78 -3.54
CA TYR A 73 -3.12 5.40 -4.30
C TYR A 73 -3.08 6.91 -4.24
N THR A 74 -4.23 7.56 -4.04
CA THR A 74 -4.28 9.00 -3.78
C THR A 74 -3.36 9.35 -2.61
N PHE A 75 -3.45 8.62 -1.50
CA PHE A 75 -2.73 8.99 -0.28
C PHE A 75 -1.31 8.41 -0.22
N SER A 76 -1.15 7.14 -0.59
CA SER A 76 0.08 6.39 -0.35
C SER A 76 0.87 6.05 -1.61
N GLY A 77 0.31 6.31 -2.80
CA GLY A 77 0.87 5.90 -4.08
C GLY A 77 2.28 6.42 -4.32
N GLY A 78 2.51 7.71 -4.04
CA GLY A 78 3.85 8.31 -4.17
C GLY A 78 4.87 7.68 -3.22
N THR A 79 4.47 7.36 -1.99
CA THR A 79 5.35 6.72 -1.00
C THR A 79 5.65 5.27 -1.38
N ALA A 80 4.64 4.50 -1.85
CA ALA A 80 4.85 3.17 -2.39
C ALA A 80 5.81 3.18 -3.60
N ALA A 81 5.63 4.13 -4.51
CA ALA A 81 6.41 4.25 -5.73
C ALA A 81 7.92 4.40 -5.48
N LEU A 82 8.34 4.99 -4.35
CA LEU A 82 9.77 5.07 -3.98
C LEU A 82 10.45 3.70 -3.95
N ALA A 83 9.80 2.70 -3.36
CA ALA A 83 10.33 1.35 -3.29
C ALA A 83 10.27 0.64 -4.65
N TYR A 84 9.15 0.79 -5.35
CA TYR A 84 8.93 0.15 -6.65
C TYR A 84 9.85 0.68 -7.74
N ALA A 85 10.21 1.96 -7.73
CA ALA A 85 11.16 2.54 -8.68
C ALA A 85 12.56 1.90 -8.60
N LEU A 86 12.91 1.25 -7.47
CA LEU A 86 14.16 0.48 -7.34
C LEU A 86 14.11 -0.87 -8.06
N LEU A 87 12.92 -1.38 -8.39
CA LEU A 87 12.74 -2.74 -8.88
C LEU A 87 12.84 -2.88 -10.40
N GLU A 88 12.84 -1.79 -11.17
CA GLU A 88 12.82 -1.85 -12.64
C GLU A 88 13.97 -2.68 -13.22
N ASP A 89 15.16 -2.59 -12.63
CA ASP A 89 16.34 -3.34 -13.08
C ASP A 89 16.22 -4.85 -12.81
N GLY A 90 15.36 -5.26 -11.87
CA GLY A 90 15.13 -6.67 -11.57
C GLY A 90 14.27 -7.39 -12.60
N ARG A 91 13.76 -6.68 -13.63
CA ARG A 91 12.90 -7.27 -14.66
C ARG A 91 13.65 -8.35 -15.45
N GLY A 92 13.17 -9.58 -15.35
CA GLY A 92 13.78 -10.76 -15.99
C GLY A 92 14.85 -11.45 -15.13
N GLU A 93 15.30 -10.81 -14.04
CA GLU A 93 16.15 -11.43 -13.02
C GLU A 93 15.30 -12.01 -11.88
N ILE A 94 14.31 -11.25 -11.42
CA ILE A 94 13.33 -11.68 -10.43
C ILE A 94 12.29 -12.57 -11.11
N ASN A 95 12.15 -13.79 -10.60
CA ASN A 95 11.23 -14.81 -11.10
C ASN A 95 10.21 -15.27 -10.04
N ARG A 96 10.35 -14.82 -8.79
CA ARG A 96 9.39 -15.02 -7.70
C ARG A 96 9.26 -13.75 -6.86
N VAL A 97 8.04 -13.42 -6.47
CA VAL A 97 7.76 -12.33 -5.53
C VAL A 97 6.93 -12.84 -4.36
N VAL A 98 7.51 -12.83 -3.16
CA VAL A 98 6.77 -13.15 -1.93
C VAL A 98 6.18 -11.86 -1.37
N ILE A 99 4.85 -11.74 -1.36
CA ILE A 99 4.15 -10.55 -0.88
C ILE A 99 3.50 -10.90 0.45
N MET A 100 3.83 -10.14 1.51
CA MET A 100 3.38 -10.42 2.88
C MET A 100 2.72 -9.16 3.48
N GLY A 101 1.46 -9.29 3.87
CA GLY A 101 0.65 -8.19 4.41
C GLY A 101 -0.23 -8.65 5.57
N PRO A 102 -0.82 -7.73 6.35
CA PRO A 102 -1.68 -8.08 7.47
C PRO A 102 -3.02 -8.69 7.04
N THR A 103 -3.74 -9.24 8.03
CA THR A 103 -5.16 -9.57 7.93
C THR A 103 -6.03 -8.50 8.59
N HIS A 104 -6.84 -7.78 7.81
CA HIS A 104 -7.80 -6.77 8.28
C HIS A 104 -9.21 -7.35 8.49
N THR A 105 -9.59 -8.34 7.69
CA THR A 105 -10.98 -8.82 7.61
C THR A 105 -11.21 -10.10 8.41
N VAL A 106 -10.32 -11.08 8.27
CA VAL A 106 -10.43 -12.40 8.87
C VAL A 106 -9.18 -12.70 9.67
N ALA A 107 -9.33 -12.90 10.98
CA ALA A 107 -8.23 -13.28 11.84
C ALA A 107 -7.67 -14.67 11.48
N VAL A 108 -6.36 -14.76 11.38
CA VAL A 108 -5.61 -15.99 11.09
C VAL A 108 -4.61 -16.23 12.22
N ARG A 109 -4.40 -17.49 12.61
CA ARG A 109 -3.25 -17.89 13.41
C ARG A 109 -2.16 -18.37 12.46
N GLY A 110 -0.96 -17.79 12.55
CA GLY A 110 0.13 -18.08 11.62
C GLY A 110 0.08 -17.23 10.35
N VAL A 111 0.56 -17.82 9.25
CA VAL A 111 0.63 -17.21 7.92
C VAL A 111 -0.24 -18.01 6.96
N ALA A 112 -1.08 -17.34 6.17
CA ALA A 112 -2.05 -17.98 5.29
C ALA A 112 -1.78 -17.70 3.81
N CYS A 113 -1.66 -18.77 3.02
CA CYS A 113 -1.89 -18.75 1.58
C CYS A 113 -3.36 -19.10 1.24
N CYS A 114 -3.73 -19.15 -0.03
CA CYS A 114 -5.08 -19.51 -0.49
C CYS A 114 -5.06 -20.47 -1.68
N ASN A 115 -6.20 -21.02 -2.07
CA ASN A 115 -6.42 -21.85 -3.24
C ASN A 115 -6.55 -21.03 -4.55
N ALA A 116 -6.21 -19.74 -4.58
CA ALA A 116 -6.21 -18.97 -5.83
C ALA A 116 -5.00 -19.33 -6.73
N SER A 117 -5.23 -19.75 -7.99
CA SER A 117 -4.15 -19.98 -8.96
C SER A 117 -3.59 -18.69 -9.58
N ALA A 118 -4.34 -17.60 -9.46
CA ALA A 118 -3.90 -16.28 -9.88
C ALA A 118 -4.62 -15.18 -9.09
N PHE A 119 -4.02 -13.98 -9.01
CA PHE A 119 -4.65 -12.77 -8.49
C PHE A 119 -4.93 -11.81 -9.64
N GLY A 120 -6.19 -11.40 -9.79
CA GLY A 120 -6.62 -10.46 -10.81
C GLY A 120 -6.30 -9.01 -10.44
N SER A 121 -5.93 -8.23 -11.45
CA SER A 121 -5.75 -6.78 -11.40
C SER A 121 -6.33 -6.18 -12.70
N PRO A 122 -6.80 -4.91 -12.71
CA PRO A 122 -7.23 -4.29 -13.96
C PRO A 122 -6.15 -4.21 -15.05
N LEU A 123 -4.87 -4.39 -14.70
CA LEU A 123 -3.77 -4.45 -15.67
C LEU A 123 -3.46 -5.89 -16.15
N GLY A 124 -4.11 -6.92 -15.59
CA GLY A 124 -3.96 -8.33 -15.92
C GLY A 124 -3.78 -9.23 -14.69
N ASP A 125 -3.83 -10.54 -14.89
CA ASP A 125 -3.70 -11.53 -13.81
C ASP A 125 -2.23 -11.83 -13.46
N PHE A 126 -1.96 -12.09 -12.18
CA PHE A 126 -0.70 -12.58 -11.64
C PHE A 126 -0.80 -14.06 -11.29
N PRO A 127 0.01 -14.95 -11.90
CA PRO A 127 0.03 -16.35 -11.51
C PRO A 127 0.58 -16.52 -10.09
N VAL A 128 0.00 -17.45 -9.33
CA VAL A 128 0.51 -17.82 -8.00
C VAL A 128 1.53 -18.95 -8.14
N ASP A 129 2.69 -18.81 -7.50
CA ASP A 129 3.72 -19.85 -7.42
C ASP A 129 3.31 -20.93 -6.41
N ARG A 130 2.58 -21.92 -6.91
CA ARG A 130 2.06 -23.04 -6.13
C ARG A 130 3.12 -23.97 -5.57
N GLU A 131 4.23 -24.11 -6.29
CA GLU A 131 5.32 -24.95 -5.83
C GLU A 131 5.97 -24.33 -4.58
N ALA A 132 6.15 -23.01 -4.58
CA ALA A 132 6.61 -22.28 -3.41
C ALA A 132 5.62 -22.33 -2.24
N GLU A 133 4.32 -22.13 -2.48
CA GLU A 133 3.32 -22.24 -1.41
C GLU A 133 3.26 -23.65 -0.80
N GLN A 134 3.31 -24.69 -1.63
CA GLN A 134 3.34 -26.07 -1.15
C GLN A 134 4.62 -26.36 -0.36
N TYR A 135 5.78 -25.88 -0.84
CA TYR A 135 7.03 -25.99 -0.11
C TYR A 135 6.94 -25.35 1.28
N LEU A 136 6.36 -24.15 1.38
CA LEU A 136 6.14 -23.47 2.65
C LEU A 136 5.20 -24.25 3.58
N LEU A 137 4.09 -24.79 3.06
CA LEU A 137 3.14 -25.60 3.85
C LEU A 137 3.78 -26.86 4.44
N ASP A 138 4.67 -27.49 3.67
CA ASP A 138 5.37 -28.72 4.05
C ASP A 138 6.48 -28.47 5.08
N HIS A 139 7.19 -27.34 4.98
CA HIS A 139 8.43 -27.09 5.73
C HIS A 139 8.34 -26.01 6.80
N VAL A 140 7.38 -25.09 6.73
CA VAL A 140 7.24 -23.97 7.67
C VAL A 140 6.01 -24.18 8.56
N PRO A 141 6.18 -24.46 9.87
CA PRO A 141 5.08 -24.91 10.73
C PRO A 141 3.89 -23.94 10.83
N CYS A 142 4.14 -22.63 10.76
CA CYS A 142 3.12 -21.57 10.91
C CYS A 142 2.24 -21.38 9.66
N MET A 143 2.53 -22.08 8.56
CA MET A 143 1.79 -21.96 7.31
C MET A 143 0.47 -22.71 7.34
N THR A 144 -0.55 -22.09 6.76
CA THR A 144 -1.93 -22.58 6.67
C THR A 144 -2.56 -22.18 5.32
N VAL A 145 -3.62 -22.87 4.91
CA VAL A 145 -4.46 -22.49 3.76
C VAL A 145 -5.75 -21.86 4.28
N ASN A 146 -6.09 -20.67 3.80
CA ASN A 146 -7.33 -19.98 4.17
C ASN A 146 -7.81 -19.07 3.02
N ASP A 147 -8.86 -19.47 2.30
CA ASP A 147 -9.40 -18.66 1.19
C ASP A 147 -10.11 -17.40 1.69
N GLN A 148 -10.81 -17.51 2.81
CA GLN A 148 -11.66 -16.45 3.34
C GLN A 148 -10.85 -15.20 3.71
N THR A 149 -9.65 -15.37 4.27
CA THR A 149 -8.78 -14.22 4.59
C THR A 149 -8.32 -13.48 3.34
N HIS A 150 -8.24 -14.14 2.18
CA HIS A 150 -7.79 -13.49 0.94
C HIS A 150 -8.94 -12.80 0.18
N GLN A 151 -10.19 -13.22 0.35
CA GLN A 151 -11.31 -12.75 -0.50
C GLN A 151 -11.51 -11.23 -0.51
N ALA A 152 -11.43 -10.58 0.64
CA ALA A 152 -11.66 -9.14 0.79
C ALA A 152 -10.43 -8.37 1.31
N GLU A 153 -9.27 -9.02 1.39
CA GLU A 153 -8.05 -8.42 1.95
C GLU A 153 -7.27 -7.64 0.89
N HIS A 154 -7.17 -6.32 1.08
CA HIS A 154 -6.57 -5.42 0.11
C HIS A 154 -5.05 -5.30 0.21
N SER A 155 -4.44 -5.65 1.35
CA SER A 155 -3.04 -5.32 1.63
C SER A 155 -2.02 -5.88 0.62
N LEU A 156 -2.32 -7.05 0.03
CA LEU A 156 -1.53 -7.67 -1.04
C LEU A 156 -1.93 -7.18 -2.43
N GLU A 157 -3.23 -6.95 -2.64
CA GLU A 157 -3.82 -6.61 -3.94
C GLU A 157 -3.33 -5.26 -4.47
N VAL A 158 -3.28 -4.25 -3.60
CA VAL A 158 -2.85 -2.90 -3.98
C VAL A 158 -1.37 -2.81 -4.39
N GLN A 159 -0.60 -3.88 -4.17
CA GLN A 159 0.80 -3.96 -4.62
C GLN A 159 0.90 -4.39 -6.08
N LEU A 160 -0.12 -5.08 -6.60
CA LEU A 160 -0.07 -5.75 -7.90
C LEU A 160 0.10 -4.79 -9.08
N PRO A 161 -0.62 -3.64 -9.16
CA PRO A 161 -0.44 -2.74 -10.30
C PRO A 161 0.97 -2.13 -10.36
N PHE A 162 1.57 -1.79 -9.22
CA PHE A 162 2.96 -1.33 -9.16
C PHE A 162 3.96 -2.41 -9.60
N LEU A 163 3.74 -3.65 -9.14
CA LEU A 163 4.57 -4.78 -9.52
C LEU A 163 4.52 -5.05 -11.04
N GLN A 164 3.34 -4.93 -11.63
CA GLN A 164 3.09 -5.14 -13.05
C GLN A 164 3.85 -4.13 -13.92
N GLN A 165 3.89 -2.87 -13.48
CA GLN A 165 4.61 -1.82 -14.20
C GLN A 165 6.14 -1.92 -14.05
N THR A 166 6.63 -2.46 -12.93
CA THR A 166 8.07 -2.54 -12.66
C THR A 166 8.69 -3.85 -13.13
N LEU A 167 8.26 -4.99 -12.58
CA LEU A 167 8.80 -6.32 -12.88
C LEU A 167 8.01 -7.06 -13.98
N GLY A 168 6.77 -6.63 -14.26
CA GLY A 168 5.87 -7.36 -15.15
C GLY A 168 5.08 -8.44 -14.43
N THR A 169 4.58 -9.42 -15.18
CA THR A 169 3.84 -10.55 -14.61
C THR A 169 4.81 -11.62 -14.14
N VAL A 170 5.30 -11.47 -12.91
CA VAL A 170 6.13 -12.46 -12.22
C VAL A 170 5.26 -13.30 -11.29
N PRO A 171 5.47 -14.63 -11.17
CA PRO A 171 4.79 -15.45 -10.18
C PRO A 171 4.88 -14.88 -8.76
N ILE A 172 3.75 -14.83 -8.07
CA ILE A 172 3.66 -14.31 -6.70
C ILE A 172 3.39 -15.43 -5.69
N VAL A 173 3.87 -15.24 -4.46
CA VAL A 173 3.49 -16.03 -3.28
C VAL A 173 2.75 -15.09 -2.33
N PRO A 174 1.40 -15.00 -2.41
CA PRO A 174 0.60 -14.05 -1.65
C PRO A 174 0.29 -14.61 -0.25
N LEU A 175 0.82 -13.95 0.78
CA LEU A 175 0.75 -14.42 2.16
C LEU A 175 0.13 -13.40 3.10
N ASN A 176 -1.00 -13.77 3.70
CA ASN A 176 -1.64 -13.00 4.76
C ASN A 176 -1.04 -13.39 6.11
N VAL A 177 -0.45 -12.42 6.81
CA VAL A 177 0.22 -12.60 8.10
C VAL A 177 -0.73 -12.24 9.23
N GLY A 178 -1.21 -13.26 9.93
CA GLY A 178 -2.07 -13.12 11.10
C GLY A 178 -1.27 -13.09 12.40
N ASP A 179 -1.80 -13.73 13.44
CA ASP A 179 -1.14 -13.88 14.75
C ASP A 179 0.00 -14.90 14.66
N ALA A 180 1.22 -14.39 14.48
CA ALA A 180 2.46 -15.14 14.39
C ALA A 180 3.61 -14.36 15.05
N SER A 181 4.54 -15.09 15.66
CA SER A 181 5.75 -14.51 16.24
C SER A 181 6.74 -14.03 15.16
N PRO A 182 7.67 -13.11 15.50
CA PRO A 182 8.69 -12.67 14.56
C PRO A 182 9.47 -13.84 13.94
N GLN A 183 9.84 -14.84 14.74
CA GLN A 183 10.56 -16.02 14.26
C GLN A 183 9.72 -16.85 13.27
N GLU A 184 8.44 -17.12 13.59
CA GLU A 184 7.55 -17.88 12.71
C GLU A 184 7.38 -17.21 11.34
N VAL A 185 7.28 -15.88 11.30
CA VAL A 185 7.19 -15.13 10.04
C VAL A 185 8.55 -15.05 9.35
N GLY A 186 9.64 -14.91 10.10
CA GLY A 186 11.01 -14.93 9.59
C GLY A 186 11.36 -16.26 8.91
N ASP A 187 10.87 -17.39 9.44
CA ASP A 187 11.10 -18.72 8.86
C ASP A 187 10.50 -18.86 7.45
N VAL A 188 9.38 -18.19 7.19
CA VAL A 188 8.80 -18.09 5.83
C VAL A 188 9.76 -17.38 4.88
N MET A 189 10.36 -16.27 5.32
CA MET A 189 11.30 -15.52 4.48
C MET A 189 12.61 -16.27 4.29
N ARG A 190 13.15 -16.89 5.34
CA ARG A 190 14.39 -17.69 5.28
C ARG A 190 14.32 -18.82 4.25
N ALA A 191 13.14 -19.41 4.05
CA ALA A 191 12.91 -20.46 3.06
C ALA A 191 13.36 -20.07 1.64
N PHE A 192 13.28 -18.78 1.29
CA PHE A 192 13.63 -18.28 -0.04
C PHE A 192 14.62 -17.10 -0.01
N TRP A 193 15.21 -16.78 1.13
CA TRP A 193 16.06 -15.60 1.27
C TRP A 193 17.35 -15.69 0.43
N ASP A 194 17.97 -16.86 0.35
CA ASP A 194 19.21 -17.02 -0.42
C ASP A 194 18.99 -17.26 -1.92
N ASP A 195 17.73 -17.35 -2.38
CA ASP A 195 17.41 -17.43 -3.80
C ASP A 195 17.49 -16.04 -4.47
N PRO A 196 18.46 -15.77 -5.35
CA PRO A 196 18.62 -14.45 -5.99
C PRO A 196 17.42 -14.06 -6.87
N GLY A 197 16.63 -15.04 -7.35
CA GLY A 197 15.42 -14.79 -8.14
C GLY A 197 14.20 -14.39 -7.31
N THR A 198 14.29 -14.41 -5.97
CA THR A 198 13.18 -14.09 -5.07
C THR A 198 13.27 -12.67 -4.51
N MET A 199 12.21 -11.88 -4.69
CA MET A 199 11.98 -10.56 -4.08
C MET A 199 10.94 -10.65 -2.97
N PHE A 200 11.16 -9.95 -1.85
CA PHE A 200 10.17 -9.85 -0.77
C PHE A 200 9.52 -8.46 -0.73
N ILE A 201 8.19 -8.43 -0.67
CA ILE A 201 7.39 -7.20 -0.52
C ILE A 201 6.61 -7.30 0.78
N ILE A 202 6.96 -6.46 1.76
CA ILE A 202 6.26 -6.39 3.04
C ILE A 202 5.34 -5.17 3.02
N THR A 203 4.05 -5.36 3.29
CA THR A 203 3.07 -4.28 3.14
C THR A 203 2.59 -3.80 4.50
N THR A 204 2.68 -2.49 4.75
CA THR A 204 2.19 -1.88 5.98
C THR A 204 1.97 -0.37 5.83
N ASP A 205 0.83 0.11 6.30
CA ASP A 205 0.67 1.50 6.73
C ASP A 205 1.19 1.65 8.18
N LEU A 206 1.50 2.88 8.60
CA LEU A 206 2.02 3.18 9.93
C LEU A 206 0.90 3.55 10.92
N SER A 207 0.98 4.70 11.60
CA SER A 207 -0.03 5.13 12.57
C SER A 207 -1.37 5.41 11.89
N HIS A 208 -2.47 5.19 12.60
CA HIS A 208 -3.83 5.33 12.07
C HIS A 208 -4.67 6.29 12.91
N TYR A 209 -5.17 7.36 12.27
CA TYR A 209 -6.19 8.28 12.78
C TYR A 209 -5.81 9.06 14.04
N TYR A 210 -4.52 9.31 14.22
CA TYR A 210 -4.03 10.27 15.20
C TYR A 210 -4.04 11.68 14.60
N PRO A 211 -4.18 12.74 15.44
CA PRO A 211 -3.85 14.09 15.02
C PRO A 211 -2.47 14.12 14.35
N HIS A 212 -2.34 14.88 13.27
CA HIS A 212 -1.17 14.85 12.38
C HIS A 212 0.16 14.97 13.14
N ASP A 213 0.26 15.85 14.13
CA ASP A 213 1.47 16.00 14.95
C ASP A 213 1.85 14.72 15.73
N THR A 214 0.84 14.01 16.20
CA THR A 214 0.94 12.80 17.00
C THR A 214 1.18 11.59 16.11
N ALA A 215 0.51 11.52 14.95
CA ALA A 215 0.75 10.54 13.91
C ALA A 215 2.23 10.56 13.50
N ARG A 216 2.76 11.73 13.13
CA ARG A 216 4.18 11.89 12.77
C ARG A 216 5.13 11.48 13.87
N ARG A 217 4.81 11.79 15.14
CA ARG A 217 5.65 11.37 16.28
C ARG A 217 5.69 9.85 16.42
N ILE A 218 4.54 9.18 16.26
CA ILE A 218 4.46 7.71 16.29
C ILE A 218 5.18 7.12 15.06
N ASP A 219 4.98 7.70 13.88
CA ASP A 219 5.60 7.26 12.64
C ASP A 219 7.11 7.39 12.69
N ASP A 220 7.65 8.52 13.14
CA ASP A 220 9.09 8.74 13.31
C ASP A 220 9.71 7.74 14.30
N GLN A 221 9.00 7.43 15.40
CA GLN A 221 9.41 6.36 16.31
C GLN A 221 9.37 4.99 15.65
N THR A 222 8.36 4.71 14.84
CA THR A 222 8.20 3.44 14.11
C THR A 222 9.30 3.26 13.07
N ILE A 223 9.56 4.30 12.28
CA ILE A 223 10.63 4.37 11.30
C ILE A 223 11.98 4.13 11.96
N GLY A 224 12.27 4.84 13.06
CA GLY A 224 13.51 4.66 13.81
C GLY A 224 13.69 3.23 14.33
N ARG A 225 12.61 2.61 14.81
CA ARG A 225 12.63 1.20 15.24
C ARG A 225 12.88 0.24 14.09
N ILE A 226 12.29 0.47 12.92
CA ILE A 226 12.53 -0.36 11.72
C ILE A 226 13.99 -0.25 11.27
N CYS A 227 14.52 0.97 11.12
CA CYS A 227 15.91 1.20 10.72
C CYS A 227 16.93 0.58 11.70
N GLU A 228 16.65 0.65 13.00
CA GLU A 228 17.51 0.10 14.05
C GLU A 228 17.14 -1.34 14.47
N ARG A 229 16.25 -2.01 13.74
CA ARG A 229 15.79 -3.39 14.01
C ARG A 229 15.29 -3.62 15.44
N LEU A 230 14.61 -2.63 16.02
CA LEU A 230 14.11 -2.68 17.40
C LEU A 230 12.72 -3.36 17.47
N LEU A 231 12.72 -4.63 17.86
CA LEU A 231 11.51 -5.41 18.11
C LEU A 231 10.88 -5.12 19.49
N PRO A 232 9.56 -5.36 19.67
CA PRO A 232 8.59 -5.55 18.60
C PRO A 232 8.12 -4.20 18.03
N ILE A 233 7.76 -4.17 16.75
CA ILE A 233 6.79 -3.24 16.19
C ILE A 233 5.40 -3.73 16.63
N ARG A 234 4.54 -2.82 17.08
CA ARG A 234 3.20 -3.16 17.56
C ARG A 234 2.14 -2.77 16.53
N THR A 235 0.98 -3.41 16.56
CA THR A 235 -0.12 -3.19 15.60
C THR A 235 -0.65 -1.76 15.61
N GLN A 236 -0.55 -1.03 16.73
CA GLN A 236 -0.89 0.40 16.76
C GLN A 236 0.13 1.33 16.07
N MET A 237 1.34 0.83 15.82
CA MET A 237 2.42 1.55 15.16
C MET A 237 2.41 1.30 13.65
N ALA A 238 2.03 0.09 13.25
CA ALA A 238 1.94 -0.32 11.86
C ALA A 238 0.94 -1.48 11.73
N CYS A 239 0.01 -1.43 10.78
CA CYS A 239 -1.01 -2.48 10.63
C CYS A 239 -0.38 -3.85 10.23
N GLY A 240 0.67 -3.82 9.41
CA GLY A 240 1.50 -4.98 9.01
C GLY A 240 2.58 -5.35 10.02
N ALA A 241 2.44 -5.00 11.29
CA ALA A 241 3.48 -5.17 12.32
C ALA A 241 4.07 -6.59 12.37
N ASN A 242 3.27 -7.64 12.21
CA ASN A 242 3.77 -9.02 12.27
C ASN A 242 4.65 -9.38 11.07
N ALA A 243 4.28 -8.93 9.86
CA ALA A 243 5.10 -9.09 8.66
C ALA A 243 6.42 -8.31 8.76
N VAL A 244 6.35 -7.06 9.24
CA VAL A 244 7.54 -6.23 9.51
C VAL A 244 8.43 -6.89 10.56
N ASN A 245 7.87 -7.37 11.66
CA ASN A 245 8.64 -8.04 12.71
C ASN A 245 9.36 -9.30 12.19
N GLY A 246 8.73 -10.08 11.31
CA GLY A 246 9.39 -11.22 10.66
C GLY A 246 10.55 -10.81 9.76
N LEU A 247 10.39 -9.74 8.98
CA LEU A 247 11.50 -9.18 8.21
C LEU A 247 12.64 -8.70 9.12
N LEU A 248 12.31 -8.01 10.22
CA LEU A 248 13.32 -7.53 11.17
C LEU A 248 14.04 -8.68 11.86
N ASP A 249 13.37 -9.79 12.17
CA ASP A 249 13.99 -11.01 12.71
C ASP A 249 15.08 -11.54 11.76
N VAL A 250 14.79 -11.65 10.46
CA VAL A 250 15.78 -12.02 9.44
C VAL A 250 16.91 -10.99 9.33
N CYS A 251 16.56 -9.69 9.35
CA CYS A 251 17.54 -8.62 9.27
C CYS A 251 18.48 -8.58 10.49
N ILE A 252 18.01 -8.95 11.69
CA ILE A 252 18.84 -9.04 12.90
C ILE A 252 19.85 -10.17 12.75
N GLU A 253 19.40 -11.34 12.33
CA GLU A 253 20.26 -12.51 12.12
C GLU A 253 21.37 -12.24 11.10
N ARG A 254 21.04 -11.54 10.01
CA ARG A 254 21.97 -11.22 8.92
C ARG A 254 22.73 -9.89 9.08
N ASP A 255 22.49 -9.18 10.17
CA ASP A 255 23.02 -7.83 10.44
C ASP A 255 22.76 -6.81 9.31
N ILE A 256 21.57 -6.84 8.71
CA ILE A 256 21.16 -5.94 7.62
C ILE A 256 20.33 -4.78 8.19
N LYS A 257 20.68 -3.53 7.84
CA LYS A 257 19.87 -2.35 8.19
C LYS A 257 18.82 -2.06 7.11
N PRO A 258 17.51 -2.03 7.43
CA PRO A 258 16.53 -1.42 6.55
C PRO A 258 16.82 0.07 6.36
N VAL A 259 16.72 0.54 5.11
CA VAL A 259 16.99 1.93 4.73
C VAL A 259 15.66 2.61 4.39
N LEU A 260 15.37 3.73 5.06
CA LEU A 260 14.22 4.57 4.75
C LEU A 260 14.45 5.26 3.40
N LEU A 261 13.45 5.18 2.51
CA LEU A 261 13.41 5.90 1.24
C LEU A 261 12.65 7.22 1.37
N GLY A 262 11.54 7.19 2.10
CA GLY A 262 10.71 8.36 2.35
C GLY A 262 9.47 8.03 3.14
N CYS A 263 8.73 9.06 3.49
CA CYS A 263 7.53 8.95 4.31
C CYS A 263 6.56 10.09 4.01
N SER A 264 5.27 9.84 4.27
CA SER A 264 4.21 10.83 4.15
C SER A 264 3.07 10.49 5.11
N THR A 265 2.03 11.31 5.12
CA THR A 265 0.75 11.03 5.74
C THR A 265 -0.38 11.32 4.76
N SER A 266 -1.60 10.84 5.05
CA SER A 266 -2.78 11.17 4.24
C SER A 266 -3.10 12.67 4.19
N GLY A 267 -2.58 13.47 5.12
CA GLY A 267 -2.72 14.93 5.13
C GLY A 267 -1.66 15.68 4.32
N ASP A 268 -0.66 14.97 3.75
CA ASP A 268 0.44 15.60 2.99
C ASP A 268 0.08 15.87 1.51
N SER A 269 -1.19 15.71 1.11
CA SER A 269 -1.69 16.07 -0.24
C SER A 269 -0.86 15.46 -1.39
N ASP A 270 -0.67 14.13 -1.35
CA ASP A 270 0.09 13.33 -2.32
C ASP A 270 1.61 13.65 -2.36
N GLN A 271 2.13 14.49 -1.46
CA GLN A 271 3.56 14.79 -1.38
C GLN A 271 4.31 13.80 -0.48
N VAL A 272 5.57 13.51 -0.84
CA VAL A 272 6.42 12.57 -0.10
C VAL A 272 7.64 13.29 0.46
N SER A 273 7.88 13.12 1.76
CA SER A 273 9.12 13.56 2.41
C SER A 273 10.21 12.53 2.13
N VAL A 274 11.09 12.82 1.17
CA VAL A 274 12.23 11.96 0.82
C VAL A 274 13.23 11.90 1.97
N ALA A 275 13.80 10.72 2.22
CA ALA A 275 14.70 10.51 3.34
C ALA A 275 15.90 11.48 3.31
N GLY A 276 16.06 12.23 4.40
CA GLY A 276 17.13 13.21 4.58
C GLY A 276 16.84 14.63 4.07
N GLN A 277 15.65 14.89 3.51
CA GLN A 277 15.22 16.24 3.08
C GLN A 277 14.34 16.98 4.10
N GLY A 278 14.14 16.41 5.29
CA GLY A 278 13.20 16.92 6.28
C GLY A 278 11.74 16.57 5.96
N ARG A 279 10.85 16.77 6.93
CA ARG A 279 9.41 16.52 6.77
C ARG A 279 8.74 17.74 6.14
N ILE A 280 7.81 17.50 5.20
CA ILE A 280 6.89 18.53 4.67
C ILE A 280 6.17 19.21 5.84
N PRO A 281 5.93 20.53 5.87
CA PRO A 281 5.21 21.18 6.96
C PRO A 281 3.80 20.62 7.15
N ILE A 282 3.33 20.52 8.40
CA ILE A 282 1.95 20.11 8.70
C ILE A 282 1.00 21.25 8.32
N ALA A 283 0.04 20.97 7.44
CA ALA A 283 -1.00 21.93 7.08
C ALA A 283 -2.03 22.12 8.20
N ASP A 284 -2.60 21.03 8.71
CA ASP A 284 -3.48 21.01 9.89
C ASP A 284 -2.98 20.00 10.93
N THR A 285 -2.62 20.50 12.11
CA THR A 285 -2.11 19.68 13.22
C THR A 285 -3.17 18.77 13.84
N ASN A 286 -4.45 19.11 13.72
CA ASN A 286 -5.56 18.38 14.32
C ASN A 286 -6.29 17.46 13.33
N GLU A 287 -5.90 17.49 12.05
CA GLU A 287 -6.37 16.54 11.06
C GLU A 287 -5.96 15.12 11.48
N ALA A 288 -6.92 14.19 11.44
CA ALA A 288 -6.64 12.78 11.69
C ALA A 288 -6.08 12.17 10.41
N VAL A 289 -4.87 11.62 10.49
CA VAL A 289 -4.15 11.10 9.31
C VAL A 289 -3.72 9.65 9.50
N VAL A 290 -3.40 9.00 8.38
CA VAL A 290 -2.68 7.73 8.36
C VAL A 290 -1.24 7.99 7.92
N GLY A 291 -0.27 7.37 8.60
CA GLY A 291 1.14 7.48 8.29
C GLY A 291 1.60 6.45 7.26
N TYR A 292 2.54 6.82 6.40
CA TYR A 292 3.12 5.97 5.36
C TYR A 292 4.64 6.09 5.37
N ALA A 293 5.33 4.98 5.13
CA ALA A 293 6.76 4.97 4.92
C ALA A 293 7.16 3.86 3.95
N SER A 294 8.26 4.10 3.25
CA SER A 294 8.82 3.20 2.26
C SER A 294 10.26 2.87 2.61
N PHE A 295 10.62 1.59 2.58
CA PHE A 295 11.96 1.12 2.93
C PHE A 295 12.49 0.14 1.90
N ALA A 296 13.81 0.05 1.80
CA ALA A 296 14.52 -0.96 1.03
C ALA A 296 15.59 -1.65 1.89
N ILE A 297 15.81 -2.93 1.62
CA ILE A 297 16.71 -3.81 2.36
C ILE A 297 17.65 -4.44 1.34
N TRP A 298 18.96 -4.23 1.50
CA TRP A 298 19.99 -4.82 0.64
C TRP A 298 20.80 -5.85 1.42
N ASP A 299 20.84 -7.07 0.90
CA ASP A 299 21.71 -8.12 1.40
C ASP A 299 22.99 -8.19 0.55
N ASP A 300 24.11 -7.72 1.11
CA ASP A 300 25.40 -7.73 0.41
C ASP A 300 26.10 -9.09 0.47
N SER A 301 25.61 -10.02 1.31
CA SER A 301 26.23 -11.34 1.46
C SER A 301 26.20 -12.18 0.17
N ALA A 302 25.32 -11.82 -0.77
CA ALA A 302 25.23 -12.43 -2.10
C ALA A 302 26.39 -12.05 -3.05
N THR A 303 27.21 -11.05 -2.74
CA THR A 303 28.26 -10.54 -3.65
C THR A 303 29.64 -11.21 -3.51
N HIS A 304 29.79 -12.22 -2.64
CA HIS A 304 31.06 -12.93 -2.40
C HIS A 304 31.21 -14.29 -3.10
N SER A 305 30.48 -14.58 -4.19
CA SER A 305 30.89 -15.63 -5.12
C SER A 305 31.90 -15.07 -6.13
N ASP A 306 33.13 -14.93 -5.66
CA ASP A 306 34.26 -14.41 -6.42
C ASP A 306 34.49 -15.24 -7.69
N SER A 307 34.54 -14.54 -8.82
CA SER A 307 34.91 -15.08 -10.12
C SER A 307 36.38 -15.52 -10.09
N SER A 308 36.62 -16.75 -9.67
CA SER A 308 37.91 -17.42 -9.82
C SER A 308 37.76 -18.68 -10.67
N ASN A 309 38.09 -18.52 -11.96
CA ASN A 309 38.48 -19.53 -12.96
C ASN A 309 37.58 -20.77 -13.20
N PRO A 310 36.92 -20.86 -14.37
CA PRO A 310 36.49 -22.13 -14.94
C PRO A 310 37.57 -22.66 -15.91
N SER A 311 38.49 -23.50 -15.44
CA SER A 311 39.23 -24.38 -16.33
C SER A 311 39.73 -25.65 -15.64
N GLN A 312 39.26 -26.79 -16.16
CA GLN A 312 39.74 -28.18 -15.92
C GLN A 312 39.29 -28.78 -14.57
N ALA A 313 38.68 -29.96 -14.47
CA ALA A 313 38.53 -31.07 -15.41
C ALA A 313 37.28 -31.91 -15.07
N SER A 314 36.73 -32.54 -16.10
CA SER A 314 35.72 -33.59 -16.05
C SER A 314 36.27 -34.91 -15.49
N GLY A 315 35.42 -35.72 -14.85
CA GLY A 315 35.38 -37.16 -15.12
C GLY A 315 35.62 -38.13 -13.96
N ALA A 316 34.51 -38.75 -13.54
CA ALA A 316 34.35 -40.18 -13.21
C ALA A 316 34.87 -40.77 -11.87
N ALA A 317 33.88 -41.14 -11.05
CA ALA A 317 33.62 -42.48 -10.51
C ALA A 317 34.56 -43.14 -9.46
N GLN A 318 34.01 -43.29 -8.25
CA GLN A 318 33.88 -44.52 -7.45
C GLN A 318 35.07 -45.51 -7.38
N THR A 319 35.66 -45.71 -6.18
CA THR A 319 35.38 -46.80 -5.21
C THR A 319 36.58 -47.12 -4.28
N VAL A 320 36.29 -47.10 -2.95
CA VAL A 320 36.78 -47.96 -1.83
C VAL A 320 38.28 -48.31 -1.72
N ARG A 321 38.94 -47.96 -0.59
CA ARG A 321 39.39 -48.90 0.48
C ARG A 321 40.31 -48.28 1.56
N THR A 322 39.82 -48.42 2.80
CA THR A 322 40.50 -48.80 4.05
C THR A 322 41.66 -47.98 4.61
N ALA A 323 41.39 -47.43 5.80
CA ALA A 323 42.35 -47.02 6.81
C ALA A 323 43.15 -48.20 7.38
N GLY A 324 44.42 -47.96 7.68
CA GLY A 324 45.34 -48.82 8.40
C GLY A 324 46.34 -47.97 9.19
N ALA A 325 46.57 -48.38 10.43
CA ALA A 325 47.19 -47.64 11.53
C ALA A 325 48.73 -47.70 11.59
N ALA A 326 49.25 -47.15 12.69
CA ALA A 326 50.57 -47.34 13.35
C ALA A 326 51.56 -46.16 13.13
N GLU A 327 51.82 -45.36 14.18
CA GLU A 327 52.94 -45.49 15.16
C GLU A 327 54.28 -45.01 14.57
N THR A 328 55.20 -44.28 15.21
CA THR A 328 55.52 -44.08 16.63
C THR A 328 56.52 -42.90 16.79
N SER A 329 56.41 -42.21 17.93
CA SER A 329 57.42 -41.59 18.82
C SER A 329 58.85 -41.23 18.38
N HIS A 330 59.31 -40.04 18.82
CA HIS A 330 60.40 -39.82 19.81
C HIS A 330 60.58 -38.30 20.05
N THR A 331 60.27 -37.74 21.25
CA THR A 331 61.16 -37.45 22.42
C THR A 331 62.43 -36.65 22.03
N SER A 332 62.83 -35.51 22.61
CA SER A 332 62.86 -35.12 24.03
C SER A 332 63.14 -33.61 24.22
N GLN A 333 62.41 -33.01 25.18
CA GLN A 333 62.83 -32.18 26.34
C GLN A 333 63.92 -31.07 26.31
N THR A 334 63.52 -29.97 26.98
CA THR A 334 64.25 -29.12 27.98
C THR A 334 65.38 -28.21 27.49
N THR A 335 65.59 -26.96 27.95
CA THR A 335 65.55 -26.39 29.32
C THR A 335 65.28 -24.87 29.32
N ALA A 336 64.76 -24.39 30.45
CA ALA A 336 64.58 -22.98 30.84
C ALA A 336 65.89 -22.26 31.24
N ALA A 337 65.91 -20.92 31.22
CA ALA A 337 66.27 -20.06 32.37
C ALA A 337 66.31 -18.56 31.99
N ALA A 338 65.93 -17.73 32.96
CA ALA A 338 65.72 -16.29 32.92
C ALA A 338 67.00 -15.44 33.11
N SER A 339 66.93 -14.12 32.83
CA SER A 339 67.45 -13.06 33.74
C SER A 339 67.14 -11.61 33.27
N HIS A 340 66.62 -10.84 34.23
CA HIS A 340 66.80 -9.41 34.58
C HIS A 340 67.29 -8.38 33.51
N ALA A 341 66.51 -7.34 33.19
CA ALA A 341 66.20 -6.09 33.92
C ALA A 341 67.18 -4.92 33.67
N THR A 342 66.72 -3.81 33.09
CA THR A 342 67.01 -2.43 33.55
C THR A 342 66.17 -1.38 32.80
N ALA A 343 65.90 -0.28 33.50
CA ALA A 343 64.93 0.75 33.21
C ALA A 343 65.52 1.99 32.49
N ALA A 344 64.59 2.87 32.09
CA ALA A 344 64.68 4.33 31.91
C ALA A 344 64.87 4.88 30.49
N SER A 345 63.82 5.56 29.99
CA SER A 345 63.85 6.97 29.52
C SER A 345 62.73 7.21 28.52
N GLN A 346 61.62 7.80 28.98
CA GLN A 346 60.60 8.41 28.12
C GLN A 346 61.19 9.65 27.43
N ALA A 347 61.28 9.62 26.11
CA ALA A 347 61.54 10.77 25.27
C ALA A 347 60.36 10.97 24.32
N GLN A 348 59.81 12.18 24.39
CA GLN A 348 58.80 12.85 23.58
C GLN A 348 58.56 12.29 22.15
N ASP A 349 57.33 11.84 21.88
CA ASP A 349 56.81 11.65 20.52
C ASP A 349 56.60 13.01 19.84
N ALA A 350 57.40 13.29 18.82
CA ALA A 350 57.12 14.34 17.84
C ALA A 350 56.19 13.78 16.74
N PRO A 351 55.26 14.56 16.19
CA PRO A 351 54.36 14.09 15.14
C PRO A 351 55.16 13.66 13.91
N HIS A 352 54.91 12.43 13.45
CA HIS A 352 55.51 11.88 12.24
C HIS A 352 55.14 12.76 11.05
N VAL A 353 56.12 13.46 10.49
CA VAL A 353 55.96 14.14 9.20
C VAL A 353 56.03 13.06 8.13
N PRO A 354 54.96 12.85 7.33
CA PRO A 354 54.97 11.82 6.29
C PRO A 354 56.07 12.13 5.27
N SER A 355 56.81 11.10 4.87
CA SER A 355 57.89 11.27 3.89
C SER A 355 57.30 11.59 2.51
N PRO A 356 58.08 12.17 1.58
CA PRO A 356 57.60 12.44 0.22
C PRO A 356 57.06 11.21 -0.52
N SER A 357 57.51 10.00 -0.18
CA SER A 357 56.97 8.75 -0.74
C SER A 357 55.62 8.37 -0.13
N ASP A 358 55.39 8.67 1.15
CA ASP A 358 54.11 8.40 1.82
C ASP A 358 53.03 9.32 1.25
N ILE A 359 53.36 10.61 1.05
CA ILE A 359 52.48 11.58 0.39
C ILE A 359 52.19 11.18 -1.05
N ALA A 360 53.17 10.67 -1.78
CA ALA A 360 52.98 10.23 -3.17
C ALA A 360 52.09 8.96 -3.27
N THR A 361 52.20 8.06 -2.29
CA THR A 361 51.36 6.85 -2.22
C THR A 361 49.92 7.21 -1.83
N ASP A 362 49.73 8.08 -0.85
CA ASP A 362 48.41 8.62 -0.47
C ASP A 362 47.75 9.38 -1.64
N LEU A 363 48.51 10.20 -2.37
CA LEU A 363 47.99 10.91 -3.54
C LEU A 363 47.64 9.95 -4.69
N HIS A 364 48.36 8.84 -4.83
CA HIS A 364 48.05 7.81 -5.81
C HIS A 364 46.77 7.04 -5.45
N GLU A 365 46.61 6.63 -4.19
CA GLU A 365 45.38 5.98 -3.71
C GLU A 365 44.17 6.91 -3.77
N VAL A 366 44.34 8.20 -3.46
CA VAL A 366 43.30 9.22 -3.64
C VAL A 366 42.97 9.39 -5.12
N GLY A 367 43.98 9.37 -6.00
CA GLY A 367 43.80 9.41 -7.45
C GLY A 367 43.00 8.21 -8.00
N GLU A 368 43.31 7.00 -7.54
CA GLU A 368 42.57 5.78 -7.92
C GLU A 368 41.14 5.80 -7.38
N ARG A 369 40.92 6.27 -6.14
CA ARG A 369 39.58 6.46 -5.59
C ARG A 369 38.79 7.49 -6.40
N ILE A 370 39.38 8.62 -6.79
CA ILE A 370 38.72 9.63 -7.62
C ILE A 370 38.38 9.08 -9.02
N ALA A 371 39.27 8.28 -9.62
CA ALA A 371 39.02 7.64 -10.91
C ALA A 371 37.90 6.59 -10.83
N HIS A 372 37.88 5.79 -9.76
CA HIS A 372 36.80 4.83 -9.50
C HIS A 372 35.46 5.55 -9.28
N LEU A 373 35.44 6.65 -8.53
CA LEU A 373 34.24 7.47 -8.31
C LEU A 373 33.72 8.13 -9.58
N HIS A 374 34.60 8.64 -10.45
CA HIS A 374 34.19 9.14 -11.76
C HIS A 374 33.63 8.03 -12.65
N THR A 375 34.18 6.82 -12.57
CA THR A 375 33.69 5.67 -13.33
C THR A 375 32.30 5.25 -12.88
N GLU A 376 32.05 5.20 -11.56
CA GLU A 376 30.73 4.89 -11.01
C GLU A 376 29.70 5.99 -11.30
N ALA A 377 30.06 7.27 -11.14
CA ALA A 377 29.20 8.39 -11.53
C ALA A 377 28.87 8.39 -13.03
N HIS A 378 29.84 8.01 -13.88
CA HIS A 378 29.63 7.87 -15.31
C HIS A 378 28.74 6.66 -15.64
N LYS A 379 28.87 5.53 -14.95
CA LYS A 379 27.96 4.39 -15.08
C LYS A 379 26.53 4.76 -14.70
N ILE A 380 26.33 5.48 -13.60
CA ILE A 380 25.02 5.99 -13.18
C ILE A 380 24.45 6.93 -14.24
N ALA A 381 25.24 7.85 -14.78
CA ALA A 381 24.81 8.77 -15.83
C ALA A 381 24.46 8.05 -17.15
N VAL A 382 25.22 7.02 -17.53
CA VAL A 382 24.98 6.21 -18.74
C VAL A 382 23.75 5.32 -18.56
N VAL A 383 23.57 4.69 -17.39
CA VAL A 383 22.35 3.94 -17.05
C VAL A 383 21.14 4.86 -17.08
N HIS A 384 21.25 6.05 -16.51
CA HIS A 384 20.20 7.07 -16.56
C HIS A 384 19.89 7.50 -18.01
N GLN A 385 20.91 7.69 -18.85
CA GLN A 385 20.72 8.05 -20.26
C GLN A 385 20.07 6.92 -21.06
N VAL A 386 20.50 5.67 -20.86
CA VAL A 386 19.89 4.49 -21.49
C VAL A 386 18.44 4.28 -21.01
N ARG A 387 18.15 4.55 -19.73
CA ARG A 387 16.79 4.56 -19.18
C ARG A 387 15.94 5.65 -19.83
N GLN A 388 16.46 6.87 -19.98
CA GLN A 388 15.76 7.96 -20.67
C GLN A 388 15.51 7.63 -22.15
N GLU A 389 16.45 6.99 -22.85
CA GLU A 389 16.32 6.60 -24.26
C GLU A 389 15.30 5.48 -24.47
N ARG A 390 15.37 4.38 -23.69
CA ARG A 390 14.37 3.30 -23.73
C ARG A 390 12.96 3.79 -23.38
N ARG A 391 12.88 4.77 -22.48
CA ARG A 391 11.62 5.40 -22.10
C ARG A 391 11.13 6.37 -23.16
N LYS A 392 12.01 7.12 -23.83
CA LYS A 392 11.67 7.91 -25.02
C LYS A 392 11.10 7.03 -26.12
N GLU A 393 11.66 5.85 -26.37
CA GLU A 393 11.10 4.88 -27.33
C GLU A 393 9.74 4.31 -26.88
N SER A 394 9.53 4.10 -25.58
CA SER A 394 8.23 3.70 -25.02
C SER A 394 7.20 4.83 -25.13
N LEU A 395 7.64 6.07 -24.86
CA LEU A 395 6.85 7.30 -24.99
C LEU A 395 6.53 7.61 -26.45
N GLU A 396 7.43 7.34 -27.39
CA GLU A 396 7.22 7.48 -28.84
C GLU A 396 6.27 6.40 -29.36
N ARG A 397 6.32 5.17 -28.81
CA ARG A 397 5.29 4.14 -29.08
C ARG A 397 3.94 4.51 -28.49
N GLY A 398 3.93 5.04 -27.26
CA GLY A 398 2.75 5.58 -26.60
C GLY A 398 2.16 6.77 -27.34
N LEU A 399 2.99 7.73 -27.76
CA LEU A 399 2.62 8.88 -28.58
C LEU A 399 2.20 8.45 -29.99
N SER A 400 2.83 7.45 -30.60
CA SER A 400 2.40 6.94 -31.91
C SER A 400 1.00 6.32 -31.82
N ASN A 401 0.71 5.60 -30.74
CA ASN A 401 -0.62 5.07 -30.46
C ASN A 401 -1.62 6.17 -30.08
N LEU A 402 -1.17 7.20 -29.35
CA LEU A 402 -1.94 8.40 -29.02
C LEU A 402 -2.21 9.27 -30.25
N VAL A 403 -1.28 9.39 -31.20
CA VAL A 403 -1.42 10.10 -32.49
C VAL A 403 -2.39 9.36 -33.40
N LYS A 404 -2.33 8.02 -33.43
CA LYS A 404 -3.34 7.18 -34.10
C LYS A 404 -4.73 7.28 -33.47
N HIS A 405 -4.84 7.62 -32.18
CA HIS A 405 -6.11 7.87 -31.50
C HIS A 405 -6.54 9.35 -31.46
N THR A 406 -5.62 10.31 -31.53
CA THR A 406 -5.91 11.77 -31.48
C THR A 406 -6.35 12.33 -32.82
N GLU A 407 -6.25 11.59 -33.93
CA GLU A 407 -7.04 11.90 -35.12
C GLU A 407 -8.57 11.79 -34.88
N SER A 408 -9.01 11.13 -33.80
CA SER A 408 -10.41 11.19 -33.31
C SER A 408 -10.68 12.25 -32.24
N TYR A 409 -9.66 12.87 -31.64
CA TYR A 409 -9.79 13.66 -30.39
C TYR A 409 -9.29 15.12 -30.47
N LYS A 410 -8.96 15.65 -31.65
CA LYS A 410 -8.58 17.07 -31.81
C LYS A 410 -9.80 18.00 -31.88
N LYS A 411 -10.35 18.34 -30.73
CA LYS A 411 -10.98 19.64 -30.41
C LYS A 411 -11.02 19.74 -28.88
N PHE A 412 -10.75 20.92 -28.32
CA PHE A 412 -10.63 21.28 -26.89
C PHE A 412 -9.20 21.31 -26.32
N SER A 413 -8.75 22.55 -26.05
CA SER A 413 -7.57 22.92 -25.26
C SER A 413 -7.76 24.36 -24.73
N ALA A 414 -7.14 24.63 -23.57
CA ALA A 414 -7.00 25.87 -22.76
C ALA A 414 -7.93 25.88 -21.52
N ASP A 415 -7.49 26.11 -20.27
CA ASP A 415 -6.45 27.03 -19.75
C ASP A 415 -5.98 26.61 -18.31
N PRO A 416 -4.73 26.86 -17.83
CA PRO A 416 -4.19 26.28 -16.57
C PRO A 416 -4.33 27.08 -15.26
N ASP A 417 -4.99 28.24 -15.21
CA ASP A 417 -4.93 29.15 -14.04
C ASP A 417 -6.20 29.17 -13.18
N ASN A 418 -6.54 28.10 -12.46
CA ASN A 418 -7.53 28.20 -11.39
C ASN A 418 -7.34 27.19 -10.23
N TYR A 419 -6.32 27.41 -9.39
CA TYR A 419 -6.26 26.84 -8.05
C TYR A 419 -6.66 27.91 -7.03
N SER A 420 -7.92 27.87 -6.58
CA SER A 420 -8.42 28.69 -5.48
C SER A 420 -8.07 28.02 -4.13
N SER A 421 -7.48 28.81 -3.24
CA SER A 421 -7.02 28.46 -1.91
C SER A 421 -8.09 28.75 -0.85
N ASP A 422 -8.80 27.73 -0.37
CA ASP A 422 -9.65 27.84 0.85
C ASP A 422 -9.75 26.47 1.58
N PRO A 423 -9.23 26.33 2.83
CA PRO A 423 -9.04 25.03 3.50
C PRO A 423 -10.29 24.46 4.19
N ALA A 424 -11.51 24.79 3.72
CA ALA A 424 -12.77 24.36 4.36
C ALA A 424 -13.62 23.39 3.50
N THR A 425 -13.06 22.78 2.46
CA THR A 425 -13.85 22.21 1.36
C THR A 425 -14.09 20.70 1.36
N ASN A 426 -13.43 19.86 2.16
CA ASN A 426 -13.58 18.41 1.96
C ASN A 426 -13.88 17.59 3.24
N THR A 427 -15.17 17.41 3.57
CA THR A 427 -15.64 16.59 4.71
C THR A 427 -15.36 15.09 4.56
N THR A 428 -15.17 14.59 3.33
CA THR A 428 -14.95 13.15 3.06
C THR A 428 -13.53 12.71 3.39
N ASN A 429 -12.55 13.62 3.29
CA ASN A 429 -11.14 13.35 3.63
C ASN A 429 -10.89 13.16 5.13
N MET A 430 -11.89 13.37 5.99
CA MET A 430 -11.74 13.40 7.45
C MET A 430 -12.44 12.26 8.20
N ILE A 431 -13.03 11.30 7.48
CA ILE A 431 -13.66 10.12 8.06
C ILE A 431 -12.62 9.00 8.08
N PRO A 432 -12.29 8.43 9.25
CA PRO A 432 -11.35 7.32 9.33
C PRO A 432 -11.76 6.18 8.39
N TYR A 433 -10.80 5.53 7.73
CA TYR A 433 -11.09 4.40 6.84
C TYR A 433 -11.68 3.18 7.61
N ASN A 434 -11.50 3.10 8.94
CA ASN A 434 -12.22 2.15 9.82
C ASN A 434 -13.52 2.69 10.43
N ALA A 435 -14.01 3.86 10.01
CA ALA A 435 -15.23 4.46 10.54
C ALA A 435 -16.46 3.57 10.32
N GLY A 436 -16.42 2.67 9.34
CA GLY A 436 -17.50 1.74 9.03
C GLY A 436 -17.96 0.95 10.25
N GLU A 437 -17.06 0.38 11.04
CA GLU A 437 -17.44 -0.39 12.24
C GLU A 437 -18.26 0.46 13.22
N ALA A 438 -17.80 1.68 13.49
CA ALA A 438 -18.48 2.59 14.41
C ALA A 438 -19.82 3.09 13.84
N LEU A 439 -19.86 3.52 12.57
CA LEU A 439 -21.06 4.07 11.94
C LEU A 439 -22.15 3.00 11.74
N LEU A 440 -21.76 1.81 11.29
CA LEU A 440 -22.67 0.68 11.14
C LEU A 440 -23.19 0.21 12.51
N ALA A 441 -22.32 0.13 13.53
CA ALA A 441 -22.75 -0.21 14.89
C ALA A 441 -23.71 0.85 15.47
N ILE A 442 -23.45 2.15 15.26
CA ILE A 442 -24.35 3.23 15.68
C ILE A 442 -25.71 3.09 14.99
N ALA A 443 -25.74 2.89 13.67
CA ALA A 443 -26.98 2.71 12.91
C ALA A 443 -27.76 1.49 13.41
N ARG A 444 -27.09 0.33 13.52
CA ARG A 444 -27.70 -0.92 13.99
C ARG A 444 -28.23 -0.81 15.40
N ASN A 445 -27.44 -0.28 16.33
CA ASN A 445 -27.84 -0.13 17.73
C ASN A 445 -29.01 0.84 17.88
N SER A 446 -29.08 1.89 17.06
CA SER A 446 -30.21 2.83 17.08
C SER A 446 -31.52 2.12 16.73
N ILE A 447 -31.53 1.31 15.66
CA ILE A 447 -32.71 0.52 15.25
C ILE A 447 -33.02 -0.56 16.29
N ALA A 448 -32.00 -1.26 16.80
CA ALA A 448 -32.16 -2.31 17.81
C ALA A 448 -32.77 -1.77 19.12
N HIS A 449 -32.30 -0.60 19.56
CA HIS A 449 -32.80 0.08 20.76
C HIS A 449 -34.28 0.42 20.63
N GLU A 450 -34.70 1.01 19.50
CA GLU A 450 -36.11 1.33 19.22
C GLU A 450 -37.00 0.07 19.18
N LEU A 451 -36.44 -1.06 18.74
CA LEU A 451 -37.11 -2.36 18.72
C LEU A 451 -37.04 -3.13 20.06
N GLY A 452 -36.49 -2.53 21.12
CA GLY A 452 -36.38 -3.16 22.45
C GLY A 452 -35.38 -4.32 22.52
N ARG A 453 -34.38 -4.37 21.64
CA ARG A 453 -33.31 -5.37 21.63
C ARG A 453 -32.06 -4.86 22.38
N PRO A 454 -31.27 -5.76 23.00
CA PRO A 454 -30.03 -5.38 23.65
C PRO A 454 -29.04 -4.80 22.64
N GLU A 455 -28.44 -3.67 22.99
CA GLU A 455 -27.40 -3.01 22.18
C GLU A 455 -26.16 -3.91 22.07
N GLN A 456 -25.58 -3.98 20.87
CA GLN A 456 -24.26 -4.57 20.71
C GLN A 456 -23.22 -3.62 21.29
N GLN A 457 -22.22 -4.18 21.99
CA GLN A 457 -21.18 -3.37 22.61
C GLN A 457 -20.37 -2.66 21.52
N ILE A 458 -20.49 -1.33 21.44
CA ILE A 458 -19.66 -0.54 20.53
C ILE A 458 -18.28 -0.43 21.17
N VAL A 459 -17.23 -0.91 20.49
CA VAL A 459 -15.84 -0.65 20.91
C VAL A 459 -15.51 0.82 20.57
N THR A 460 -16.00 1.75 21.38
CA THR A 460 -15.62 3.17 21.24
C THR A 460 -14.34 3.42 22.03
N THR A 461 -13.24 3.64 21.32
CA THR A 461 -12.03 4.23 21.89
C THR A 461 -12.20 5.76 22.03
N GLU A 462 -11.31 6.44 22.76
CA GLU A 462 -11.33 7.92 22.93
C GLU A 462 -11.26 8.74 21.61
N TYR A 463 -11.11 8.07 20.46
CA TYR A 463 -10.94 8.65 19.13
C TYR A 463 -12.24 9.03 18.40
N THR A 464 -13.40 9.06 19.05
CA THR A 464 -14.70 9.37 18.41
C THR A 464 -14.99 10.86 18.18
N LYS A 465 -14.00 11.76 18.24
CA LYS A 465 -14.26 13.22 18.08
C LYS A 465 -14.79 13.58 16.69
N TRP A 466 -14.44 12.83 15.65
CA TRP A 466 -14.93 13.02 14.28
C TRP A 466 -16.45 12.78 14.17
N LEU A 467 -17.02 11.92 15.01
CA LEU A 467 -18.47 11.71 15.10
C LEU A 467 -19.26 12.96 15.54
N ASN A 468 -18.58 13.92 16.19
CA ASN A 468 -19.20 15.17 16.65
C ASN A 468 -19.19 16.27 15.56
N ARG A 469 -18.51 16.05 14.44
CA ARG A 469 -18.48 17.01 13.33
C ARG A 469 -19.73 16.87 12.48
N LYS A 470 -20.14 17.97 11.86
CA LYS A 470 -21.30 17.93 10.97
C LYS A 470 -20.96 17.21 9.68
N ALA A 471 -21.79 16.25 9.30
CA ALA A 471 -21.72 15.55 8.02
C ALA A 471 -23.15 15.29 7.54
N ALA A 472 -23.29 15.05 6.23
CA ALA A 472 -24.55 14.63 5.64
C ALA A 472 -24.47 13.14 5.34
N THR A 473 -25.49 12.39 5.70
CA THR A 473 -25.51 10.93 5.52
C THR A 473 -26.77 10.44 4.84
N PHE A 474 -26.65 9.26 4.22
CA PHE A 474 -27.77 8.40 3.87
C PHE A 474 -27.59 7.06 4.59
N VAL A 475 -28.68 6.55 5.16
CA VAL A 475 -28.72 5.19 5.69
C VAL A 475 -29.68 4.38 4.84
N THR A 476 -29.17 3.28 4.30
CA THR A 476 -29.93 2.36 3.45
C THR A 476 -30.05 1.01 4.16
N LEU A 477 -31.27 0.50 4.20
CA LEU A 477 -31.60 -0.82 4.71
C LEU A 477 -31.96 -1.71 3.53
N THR A 478 -31.36 -2.89 3.49
CA THR A 478 -31.67 -3.93 2.50
C THR A 478 -32.02 -5.24 3.19
N GLU A 479 -32.92 -5.99 2.59
CA GLU A 479 -33.30 -7.35 3.00
C GLU A 479 -33.28 -8.23 1.75
N ASN A 480 -32.48 -9.30 1.75
CA ASN A 480 -32.30 -10.16 0.56
C ASN A 480 -32.00 -9.34 -0.72
N GLU A 481 -31.04 -8.41 -0.62
CA GLU A 481 -30.63 -7.47 -1.69
C GLU A 481 -31.73 -6.48 -2.16
N ARG A 482 -32.92 -6.53 -1.56
CA ARG A 482 -34.01 -5.61 -1.89
C ARG A 482 -34.04 -4.43 -0.94
N LEU A 483 -34.30 -3.24 -1.49
CA LEU A 483 -34.46 -2.02 -0.70
C LEU A 483 -35.60 -2.18 0.30
N ARG A 484 -35.30 -1.95 1.58
CA ARG A 484 -36.23 -2.02 2.71
C ARG A 484 -36.48 -0.67 3.40
N GLY A 485 -35.59 0.29 3.14
CA GLY A 485 -35.70 1.69 3.57
C GLY A 485 -34.47 2.46 3.13
N CYS A 486 -34.60 3.73 2.76
CA CYS A 486 -33.46 4.60 2.51
C CYS A 486 -33.83 6.05 2.80
N VAL A 487 -33.18 6.63 3.80
CA VAL A 487 -33.39 8.01 4.22
C VAL A 487 -32.04 8.67 4.43
N GLY A 488 -31.96 9.94 4.06
CA GLY A 488 -30.75 10.73 4.21
C GLY A 488 -30.98 12.20 3.91
N SER A 489 -29.90 12.97 3.97
CA SER A 489 -29.91 14.39 3.63
C SER A 489 -28.68 14.79 2.84
N LEU A 490 -28.81 15.86 2.05
CA LEU A 490 -27.72 16.44 1.26
C LEU A 490 -26.97 17.55 2.00
N VAL A 491 -27.39 17.89 3.22
CA VAL A 491 -26.88 19.05 3.96
C VAL A 491 -26.50 18.63 5.37
N ALA A 492 -25.25 18.88 5.73
CA ALA A 492 -24.71 18.59 7.05
C ALA A 492 -25.29 19.56 8.10
N THR A 493 -26.41 19.17 8.73
CA THR A 493 -27.10 20.03 9.71
C THR A 493 -26.72 19.72 11.15
N ARG A 494 -26.35 18.46 11.45
CA ARG A 494 -26.09 17.94 12.80
C ARG A 494 -24.80 17.11 12.84
N PRO A 495 -24.26 16.81 14.04
CA PRO A 495 -23.13 15.90 14.18
C PRO A 495 -23.35 14.56 13.48
N LEU A 496 -22.29 13.97 12.92
CA LEU A 496 -22.34 12.74 12.14
C LEU A 496 -22.99 11.59 12.92
N ARG A 497 -22.68 11.42 14.21
CA ARG A 497 -23.36 10.44 15.07
C ARG A 497 -24.87 10.64 15.05
N ASP A 498 -25.31 11.87 15.30
CA ASP A 498 -26.72 12.20 15.41
C ASP A 498 -27.43 12.11 14.06
N ASP A 499 -26.71 12.35 12.96
CA ASP A 499 -27.23 12.21 11.59
C ASP A 499 -27.43 10.72 11.25
N VAL A 500 -26.45 9.87 11.54
CA VAL A 500 -26.58 8.42 11.34
C VAL A 500 -27.70 7.82 12.20
N VAL A 501 -27.78 8.19 13.49
CA VAL A 501 -28.88 7.74 14.37
C VAL A 501 -30.23 8.12 13.78
N ALA A 502 -30.40 9.40 13.42
CA ALA A 502 -31.67 9.90 12.92
C ALA A 502 -32.07 9.24 11.59
N HIS A 503 -31.14 9.12 10.63
CA HIS A 503 -31.46 8.51 9.34
C HIS A 503 -31.63 7.00 9.42
N ALA A 504 -30.96 6.31 10.34
CA ALA A 504 -31.20 4.88 10.59
C ALA A 504 -32.62 4.63 11.13
N LEU A 505 -33.07 5.43 12.10
CA LEU A 505 -34.44 5.36 12.62
C LEU A 505 -35.46 5.73 11.53
N ASN A 506 -35.23 6.81 10.79
CA ASN A 506 -36.14 7.21 9.73
C ASN A 506 -36.21 6.17 8.61
N ALA A 507 -35.09 5.59 8.20
CA ALA A 507 -35.06 4.52 7.19
C ALA A 507 -35.81 3.27 7.65
N ALA A 508 -35.78 2.96 8.95
CA ALA A 508 -36.46 1.80 9.51
C ALA A 508 -37.97 2.03 9.73
N PHE A 509 -38.39 3.23 10.12
CA PHE A 509 -39.74 3.46 10.66
C PHE A 509 -40.56 4.53 9.94
N GLU A 510 -39.92 5.45 9.22
CA GLU A 510 -40.56 6.65 8.67
C GLU A 510 -40.44 6.76 7.13
N ASP A 511 -39.80 5.79 6.45
CA ASP A 511 -39.77 5.75 4.99
C ASP A 511 -41.18 5.42 4.45
N PRO A 512 -41.88 6.37 3.79
CA PRO A 512 -43.29 6.22 3.45
C PRO A 512 -43.57 5.13 2.41
N ARG A 513 -42.52 4.58 1.79
CA ARG A 513 -42.63 3.49 0.81
C ARG A 513 -42.78 2.13 1.48
N PHE A 514 -42.47 2.00 2.76
CA PHE A 514 -42.41 0.73 3.47
C PHE A 514 -43.17 0.79 4.81
N ALA A 515 -43.61 -0.37 5.29
CA ALA A 515 -44.09 -0.47 6.67
C ALA A 515 -42.91 -0.35 7.66
N PRO A 516 -43.14 0.12 8.90
CA PRO A 516 -42.11 0.11 9.93
C PRO A 516 -41.46 -1.27 10.09
N VAL A 517 -40.14 -1.32 10.24
CA VAL A 517 -39.38 -2.57 10.45
C VAL A 517 -39.85 -3.28 11.71
N ALA A 518 -40.15 -4.58 11.61
CA ALA A 518 -40.49 -5.45 12.72
C ALA A 518 -39.25 -6.03 13.42
N VAL A 519 -39.43 -6.50 14.66
CA VAL A 519 -38.36 -7.05 15.50
C VAL A 519 -37.69 -8.27 14.85
N GLU A 520 -38.45 -9.06 14.10
CA GLU A 520 -38.01 -10.27 13.41
C GLU A 520 -37.20 -9.96 12.14
N GLU A 521 -37.37 -8.77 11.57
CA GLU A 521 -36.66 -8.33 10.36
C GLU A 521 -35.23 -7.84 10.68
N LEU A 522 -34.99 -7.31 11.89
CA LEU A 522 -33.69 -6.78 12.32
C LEU A 522 -32.46 -7.69 12.03
N PRO A 523 -32.50 -9.01 12.30
CA PRO A 523 -31.41 -9.92 11.95
C PRO A 523 -31.30 -10.19 10.43
N LEU A 524 -32.31 -9.88 9.63
CA LEU A 524 -32.31 -10.05 8.17
C LEU A 524 -31.83 -8.78 7.44
N LEU A 525 -31.89 -7.63 8.11
CA LEU A 525 -31.43 -6.37 7.54
C LEU A 525 -29.90 -6.34 7.38
N ARG A 526 -29.48 -5.83 6.23
CA ARG A 526 -28.14 -5.32 5.94
C ARG A 526 -28.20 -3.79 5.87
N ILE A 527 -27.31 -3.14 6.61
CA ILE A 527 -27.23 -1.69 6.75
C ILE A 527 -26.05 -1.17 5.93
N GLU A 528 -26.31 -0.13 5.16
CA GLU A 528 -25.32 0.69 4.48
C GLU A 528 -25.40 2.13 5.02
N VAL A 529 -24.26 2.73 5.36
CA VAL A 529 -24.14 4.14 5.75
C VAL A 529 -23.26 4.85 4.73
N SER A 530 -23.84 5.77 3.98
CA SER A 530 -23.14 6.65 3.04
C SER A 530 -22.89 8.01 3.69
N VAL A 531 -21.65 8.48 3.70
CA VAL A 531 -21.30 9.83 4.17
C VAL A 531 -20.85 10.69 3.01
N LEU A 532 -21.42 11.90 2.93
CA LEU A 532 -21.30 12.79 1.77
C LEU A 532 -20.28 13.91 2.01
N SER A 533 -19.56 14.28 0.96
CA SER A 533 -18.79 15.52 0.91
C SER A 533 -19.72 16.73 0.95
N LYS A 534 -19.17 17.90 1.25
CA LYS A 534 -19.86 19.16 0.99
C LYS A 534 -20.08 19.28 -0.53
N PRO A 535 -21.29 19.58 -0.99
CA PRO A 535 -21.53 19.79 -2.41
C PRO A 535 -20.74 21.00 -2.94
N GLU A 536 -20.10 20.82 -4.09
CA GLU A 536 -19.38 21.84 -4.84
C GLU A 536 -20.16 22.21 -6.09
N ARG A 537 -20.28 23.50 -6.37
CA ARG A 537 -20.98 23.97 -7.58
C ARG A 537 -20.21 23.59 -8.85
N ILE A 538 -20.93 23.16 -9.87
CA ILE A 538 -20.42 23.00 -11.22
C ILE A 538 -20.90 24.18 -12.06
N ASP A 539 -19.96 24.96 -12.58
CA ASP A 539 -20.28 26.05 -13.50
C ASP A 539 -20.53 25.51 -14.92
N ALA A 540 -21.77 25.14 -15.23
CA ALA A 540 -22.18 24.70 -16.56
C ALA A 540 -23.27 25.63 -17.12
N GLN A 541 -23.13 26.05 -18.37
CA GLN A 541 -24.12 26.90 -19.08
C GLN A 541 -25.08 26.07 -19.95
N SER A 542 -24.80 24.78 -20.13
CA SER A 542 -25.65 23.85 -20.87
C SER A 542 -25.61 22.46 -20.26
N ARG A 543 -26.57 21.62 -20.65
CA ARG A 543 -26.60 20.20 -20.27
C ARG A 543 -25.38 19.46 -20.82
N GLU A 544 -24.94 19.84 -22.01
CA GLU A 544 -23.76 19.29 -22.68
C GLU A 544 -22.48 19.65 -21.90
N GLU A 545 -22.33 20.91 -21.48
CA GLU A 545 -21.22 21.32 -20.61
C GLU A 545 -21.26 20.65 -19.24
N LEU A 546 -22.44 20.45 -18.66
CA LEU A 546 -22.58 19.71 -17.41
C LEU A 546 -22.11 18.26 -17.61
N ALA A 547 -22.55 17.61 -18.69
CA ALA A 547 -22.17 16.22 -19.01
C ALA A 547 -20.65 16.06 -19.17
N GLU A 548 -19.98 17.05 -19.75
CA GLU A 548 -18.51 17.06 -19.93
C GLU A 548 -17.73 17.23 -18.61
N ARG A 549 -18.36 17.80 -17.58
CA ARG A 549 -17.72 18.10 -16.29
C ARG A 549 -17.97 17.06 -15.19
N LEU A 550 -18.87 16.10 -15.44
CA LEU A 550 -19.18 15.03 -14.50
C LEU A 550 -18.18 13.88 -14.65
N HIS A 551 -17.82 13.27 -13.52
CA HIS A 551 -17.00 12.07 -13.45
C HIS A 551 -17.89 10.87 -13.08
N PRO A 552 -18.20 9.99 -14.05
CA PRO A 552 -18.92 8.75 -13.78
C PRO A 552 -18.28 7.96 -12.65
N TYR A 553 -19.12 7.29 -11.86
CA TYR A 553 -18.75 6.46 -10.70
C TYR A 553 -18.17 7.22 -9.50
N SER A 554 -17.81 8.50 -9.64
CA SER A 554 -17.29 9.35 -8.56
C SER A 554 -18.31 10.37 -8.08
N ASP A 555 -18.99 11.04 -9.00
CA ASP A 555 -19.79 12.23 -8.68
C ASP A 555 -21.23 11.86 -8.31
N GLY A 556 -21.64 12.18 -7.09
CA GLY A 556 -23.04 12.38 -6.76
C GLY A 556 -23.45 13.74 -7.29
N VAL A 557 -24.61 13.85 -7.94
CA VAL A 557 -25.05 15.10 -8.57
C VAL A 557 -26.30 15.61 -7.90
N ILE A 558 -26.34 16.91 -7.62
CA ILE A 558 -27.51 17.64 -7.16
C ILE A 558 -27.89 18.61 -8.27
N LEU A 559 -29.15 18.60 -8.70
CA LEU A 559 -29.72 19.68 -9.49
C LEU A 559 -30.71 20.45 -8.62
N ARG A 560 -30.60 21.77 -8.62
CA ARG A 560 -31.55 22.70 -7.97
C ARG A 560 -32.15 23.63 -8.99
N ARG A 561 -33.45 23.88 -8.87
CA ARG A 561 -34.15 24.93 -9.62
C ARG A 561 -35.32 25.45 -8.79
N GLY A 562 -35.25 26.71 -8.38
CA GLY A 562 -36.22 27.29 -7.43
C GLY A 562 -36.30 26.50 -6.12
N LYS A 563 -37.46 25.90 -5.83
CA LYS A 563 -37.68 25.04 -4.64
C LYS A 563 -37.40 23.56 -4.88
N SER A 564 -37.21 23.15 -6.13
CA SER A 564 -37.00 21.75 -6.51
C SER A 564 -35.53 21.38 -6.34
N VAL A 565 -35.28 20.27 -5.66
CA VAL A 565 -33.95 19.69 -5.47
C VAL A 565 -34.05 18.20 -5.77
N VAL A 566 -33.20 17.71 -6.67
CA VAL A 566 -33.08 16.28 -6.96
C VAL A 566 -31.63 15.86 -6.92
N THR A 567 -31.41 14.59 -6.61
CA THR A 567 -30.06 14.03 -6.56
C THR A 567 -30.02 12.58 -6.99
N TYR A 568 -28.85 12.17 -7.46
CA TYR A 568 -28.41 10.78 -7.54
C TYR A 568 -27.07 10.65 -6.85
N LEU A 569 -26.90 9.53 -6.13
CA LEU A 569 -25.64 9.11 -5.53
C LEU A 569 -24.70 8.55 -6.62
N PRO A 570 -23.37 8.49 -6.38
CA PRO A 570 -22.41 7.92 -7.33
C PRO A 570 -22.76 6.49 -7.77
N ARG A 571 -23.36 5.68 -6.91
CA ARG A 571 -23.77 4.30 -7.25
C ARG A 571 -24.72 4.21 -8.45
N VAL A 572 -25.50 5.25 -8.73
CA VAL A 572 -26.45 5.26 -9.86
C VAL A 572 -25.72 5.18 -11.22
N TRP A 573 -24.44 5.55 -11.28
CA TRP A 573 -23.60 5.38 -12.46
C TRP A 573 -23.48 3.92 -12.91
N GLU A 574 -23.65 2.94 -12.02
CA GLU A 574 -23.71 1.51 -12.37
C GLU A 574 -24.85 1.18 -13.34
N GLN A 575 -25.95 1.92 -13.26
CA GLN A 575 -27.13 1.74 -14.11
C GLN A 575 -27.21 2.77 -15.25
N LEU A 576 -26.64 3.96 -15.04
CA LEU A 576 -26.67 5.10 -15.96
C LEU A 576 -25.25 5.61 -16.18
N ASN A 577 -24.46 4.90 -16.99
CA ASN A 577 -23.03 5.18 -17.15
C ASN A 577 -22.70 6.32 -18.14
N ASP A 578 -23.65 6.76 -18.96
CA ASP A 578 -23.51 7.96 -19.81
C ASP A 578 -23.94 9.21 -19.03
N PRO A 579 -23.07 10.22 -18.83
CA PRO A 579 -23.42 11.50 -18.22
C PRO A 579 -24.65 12.18 -18.81
N ARG A 580 -24.89 12.06 -20.11
CA ARG A 580 -26.06 12.66 -20.76
C ARG A 580 -27.35 11.99 -20.31
N ASP A 581 -27.36 10.67 -20.24
CA ASP A 581 -28.50 9.90 -19.76
C ASP A 581 -28.71 10.10 -18.27
N PHE A 582 -27.64 10.18 -17.49
CA PHE A 582 -27.67 10.47 -16.06
C PHE A 582 -28.34 11.81 -15.76
N ILE A 583 -27.93 12.88 -16.44
CA ILE A 583 -28.54 14.21 -16.31
C ILE A 583 -29.98 14.19 -16.80
N SER A 584 -30.26 13.55 -17.93
CA SER A 584 -31.62 13.41 -18.48
C SER A 584 -32.57 12.76 -17.47
N ARG A 585 -32.11 11.73 -16.76
CA ARG A 585 -32.88 11.04 -15.71
C ARG A 585 -33.04 11.89 -14.46
N LEU A 586 -32.07 12.74 -14.11
CA LEU A 586 -32.21 13.72 -13.03
C LEU A 586 -33.23 14.80 -13.37
N LEU A 587 -33.23 15.32 -14.59
CA LEU A 587 -34.21 16.30 -15.06
C LEU A 587 -35.63 15.72 -15.02
N LEU A 588 -35.81 14.50 -15.52
CA LEU A 588 -37.08 13.78 -15.40
C LEU A 588 -37.51 13.59 -13.95
N LYS A 589 -36.57 13.27 -13.05
CA LYS A 589 -36.84 13.17 -11.60
C LYS A 589 -37.23 14.52 -10.99
N MET A 590 -36.76 15.63 -11.54
CA MET A 590 -37.17 16.99 -11.15
C MET A 590 -38.55 17.37 -11.72
N GLY A 591 -39.10 16.57 -12.65
CA GLY A 591 -40.34 16.86 -13.35
C GLY A 591 -40.16 17.74 -14.59
N LEU A 592 -38.95 17.80 -15.15
CA LEU A 592 -38.62 18.55 -16.37
C LEU A 592 -38.39 17.60 -17.56
N PRO A 593 -38.52 18.06 -18.82
CA PRO A 593 -38.13 17.28 -19.99
C PRO A 593 -36.66 16.84 -19.93
N ALA A 594 -36.35 15.68 -20.51
CA ALA A 594 -35.02 15.06 -20.46
C ALA A 594 -33.90 15.90 -21.12
N ASP A 595 -34.27 16.76 -22.04
CA ASP A 595 -33.40 17.67 -22.81
C ASP A 595 -33.47 19.13 -22.32
N TYR A 596 -34.16 19.38 -21.21
CA TYR A 596 -34.38 20.73 -20.69
C TYR A 596 -33.13 21.34 -20.05
N TRP A 597 -32.89 22.63 -20.30
CA TRP A 597 -31.88 23.43 -19.61
C TRP A 597 -32.28 24.91 -19.55
N ASP A 598 -32.02 25.58 -18.42
CA ASP A 598 -32.09 27.03 -18.27
C ASP A 598 -31.08 27.53 -17.21
N ASP A 599 -30.86 28.84 -17.17
CA ASP A 599 -29.89 29.47 -16.26
C ASP A 599 -30.29 29.39 -14.78
N ASP A 600 -31.54 28.99 -14.48
CA ASP A 600 -32.04 28.79 -13.12
C ASP A 600 -31.63 27.42 -12.56
N ILE A 601 -31.09 26.52 -13.38
CA ILE A 601 -30.55 25.24 -12.93
C ILE A 601 -29.16 25.46 -12.32
N VAL A 602 -29.05 25.13 -11.04
CA VAL A 602 -27.76 25.04 -10.35
C VAL A 602 -27.39 23.56 -10.21
N ALA A 603 -26.26 23.19 -10.78
CA ALA A 603 -25.67 21.87 -10.62
C ALA A 603 -24.59 21.89 -9.54
N GLU A 604 -24.60 20.92 -8.65
CA GLU A 604 -23.56 20.68 -7.65
C GLU A 604 -23.13 19.20 -7.73
N ARG A 605 -21.86 18.92 -7.43
CA ARG A 605 -21.34 17.56 -7.24
C ARG A 605 -20.90 17.33 -5.80
N TYR A 606 -20.93 16.09 -5.37
CA TYR A 606 -20.37 15.64 -4.09
C TYR A 606 -19.80 14.23 -4.25
N SER A 607 -18.85 13.85 -3.40
CA SER A 607 -18.36 12.47 -3.30
C SER A 607 -19.02 11.74 -2.14
N VAL A 608 -19.00 10.41 -2.17
CA VAL A 608 -19.56 9.55 -1.13
C VAL A 608 -18.53 8.53 -0.70
N VAL A 609 -18.44 8.30 0.61
CA VAL A 609 -17.83 7.10 1.18
C VAL A 609 -18.95 6.26 1.78
N SER A 610 -19.15 5.05 1.25
CA SER A 610 -20.13 4.08 1.76
C SER A 610 -19.45 3.04 2.63
N PHE A 611 -20.14 2.67 3.71
CA PHE A 611 -19.78 1.57 4.58
C PHE A 611 -20.95 0.59 4.59
N ASP A 612 -20.67 -0.68 4.32
CA ASP A 612 -21.67 -1.73 4.24
C ASP A 612 -21.38 -2.84 5.25
N GLU A 613 -22.44 -3.42 5.80
CA GLU A 613 -22.29 -4.68 6.51
C GLU A 613 -21.95 -5.83 5.55
N PRO A 614 -21.10 -6.78 5.98
CA PRO A 614 -20.78 -7.96 5.20
C PRO A 614 -22.05 -8.79 4.94
N GLU A 615 -22.03 -9.55 3.84
CA GLU A 615 -23.07 -10.56 3.58
C GLU A 615 -23.10 -11.57 4.73
N LYS A 616 -24.32 -11.93 5.16
CA LYS A 616 -24.57 -12.81 6.31
C LYS A 616 -24.55 -14.28 5.93
#